data_AF-A0A2E9TV60-F1
#
_entry.id   AF-A0A2E9TV60-F1
#
_cell.length_a   1.000
_cell.length_b   1.000
_cell.length_c   1.000
_cell.angle_alpha   90.00
_cell.angle_beta   90.00
_cell.angle_gamma   90.00
#
_symmetry.space_group_name_H-M   'P 1'
#
loop_
_entity.id
_entity.type
_entity.pdbx_description
1 polymer ?
#
loop_
_entity_poly.entity_id
_entity_poly.type
_entity_poly.pdbx_seq_one_letter_code
_entity_poly.pdbx_strand_id
1 'polypeptide(L)' 'MEKLEKFIYSVKYLPPILYFGSAGLLGYDFYSIVFKEKEFLNVYTETPLIIIFCLMTWWGVNRLQKK' A
#
# COMPACT_ATOMS: atom_id res chain seq x y z
N MET A 1 16.42 -3.53 -6.51
CA MET A 1 15.32 -4.13 -5.73
C MET A 1 15.75 -4.56 -4.33
N GLU A 2 16.82 -5.35 -4.17
CA GLU A 2 17.26 -5.86 -2.85
C GLU A 2 17.57 -4.78 -1.79
N LYS A 3 18.16 -3.62 -2.18
CA LYS A 3 18.47 -2.54 -1.23
C LYS A 3 17.21 -1.91 -0.63
N LEU A 4 16.20 -1.67 -1.46
CA LEU A 4 14.91 -1.09 -1.06
C LEU A 4 14.11 -2.08 -0.22
N GLU A 5 14.08 -3.35 -0.63
CA GLU A 5 13.45 -4.42 0.14
C GLU A 5 14.12 -4.54 1.52
N LYS A 6 15.46 -4.62 1.59
CA LYS A 6 16.17 -4.63 2.87
C LYS A 6 15.89 -3.40 3.72
N PHE A 7 15.79 -2.21 3.13
CA PHE A 7 15.47 -0.99 3.86
C PHE A 7 14.04 -1.04 4.44
N ILE A 8 13.06 -1.43 3.63
CA ILE A 8 11.66 -1.50 4.05
C ILE A 8 11.46 -2.59 5.12
N TYR A 9 12.11 -3.74 4.97
CA TYR A 9 12.08 -4.82 5.97
C TYR A 9 13.04 -4.61 7.15
N SER A 10 13.93 -3.62 7.10
CA SER A 10 14.81 -3.25 8.22
C SER A 10 13.98 -2.74 9.41
N VAL A 11 12.87 -2.05 9.11
CA VAL A 11 11.94 -1.56 10.13
C VAL A 11 10.79 -2.55 10.28
N LYS A 12 10.76 -3.27 11.41
CA LYS A 12 9.79 -4.36 11.69
C LYS A 12 8.33 -4.01 11.38
N TYR A 13 7.91 -2.77 11.66
CA TYR A 13 6.53 -2.32 11.50
C TYR A 13 6.26 -1.51 10.23
N LEU A 14 7.29 -1.15 9.45
CA LEU A 14 7.10 -0.37 8.23
C LEU A 14 6.34 -1.15 7.13
N PRO A 15 6.59 -2.46 6.89
CA PRO A 15 5.83 -3.22 5.91
C PRO A 15 4.32 -3.30 6.26
N PRO A 16 3.93 -3.66 7.50
CA PRO A 16 2.53 -3.61 7.91
C PRO A 16 1.91 -2.22 7.83
N ILE A 17 2.62 -1.18 8.28
CA ILE A 17 2.11 0.20 8.25
C ILE A 17 1.88 0.66 6.81
N LEU A 18 2.81 0.38 5.90
CA LEU A 18 2.65 0.69 4.48
C LEU A 18 1.49 -0.09 3.87
N TYR A 19 1.33 -1.37 4.19
CA TYR A 19 0.26 -2.20 3.63
C TYR A 19 -1.13 -1.78 4.17
N PHE A 20 -1.32 -1.79 5.48
CA PHE A 20 -2.59 -1.45 6.12
C PHE A 20 -2.93 0.03 5.98
N GLY A 21 -1.93 0.91 6.00
CA GLY A 21 -2.11 2.35 5.75
C GLY A 21 -2.59 2.62 4.33
N SER A 22 -1.98 1.98 3.33
CA SER A 22 -2.41 2.13 1.93
C SER A 22 -3.81 1.56 1.70
N ALA A 23 -4.11 0.38 2.24
CA ALA A 23 -5.43 -0.24 2.15
C ALA A 23 -6.50 0.62 2.83
N GLY A 24 -6.21 1.19 4.01
CA GLY A 24 -7.13 2.07 4.73
C GLY A 24 -7.42 3.37 3.98
N LEU A 25 -6.40 4.00 3.41
CA LEU A 25 -6.54 5.22 2.61
C LEU A 25 -7.36 4.98 1.33
N LEU A 26 -7.04 3.92 0.58
CA LEU A 26 -7.80 3.55 -0.62
C LEU A 26 -9.25 3.16 -0.29
N GLY A 27 -9.46 2.43 0.81
CA GLY A 27 -10.81 2.08 1.27
C GLY A 27 -11.62 3.30 1.70
N TYR A 28 -10.98 4.27 2.36
CA TYR A 28 -11.63 5.53 2.74
C TYR A 28 -11.95 6.40 1.52
N ASP A 29 -11.05 6.45 0.55
CA ASP A 29 -11.29 7.17 -0.70
C ASP A 29 -12.45 6.56 -1.49
N PHE A 30 -12.48 5.23 -1.62
CA PHE A 30 -13.62 4.52 -2.21
C PHE A 30 -14.93 4.82 -1.48
N TYR A 31 -14.93 4.80 -0.14
CA TYR A 31 -16.09 5.19 0.66
C TYR A 31 -16.52 6.64 0.41
N SER A 32 -15.56 7.57 0.30
CA SER A 32 -15.85 8.98 0.01
C SER A 32 -16.46 9.17 -1.38
N ILE A 33 -15.96 8.45 -2.39
CA ILE A 33 -16.51 8.49 -3.74
C ILE A 33 -17.95 7.95 -3.74
N VAL A 34 -18.19 6.78 -3.12
CA VAL A 34 -19.50 6.12 -3.15
C VAL A 34 -20.56 6.86 -2.34
N PHE A 35 -20.22 7.38 -1.16
CA PHE A 35 -21.20 7.96 -0.23
C PHE A 35 -21.23 9.48 -0.20
N LYS A 36 -20.16 10.15 -0.64
CA LYS A 36 -20.05 11.62 -0.61
C LYS A 36 -19.83 12.23 -1.98
N GLU A 37 -19.72 11.42 -3.05
CA GLU A 37 -19.43 11.85 -4.42
C GLU A 37 -18.22 12.81 -4.50
N LYS A 38 -17.25 12.62 -3.59
CA LYS A 38 -16.06 13.46 -3.48
C LYS A 38 -14.83 12.58 -3.48
N GLU A 39 -13.93 12.87 -4.41
CA GLU A 39 -12.57 12.35 -4.42
C GLU A 39 -11.83 12.92 -3.20
N PHE A 40 -11.38 12.03 -2.30
CA PHE A 40 -10.60 12.41 -1.13
C PHE A 40 -9.11 12.42 -1.47
N LEU A 41 -8.67 11.41 -2.22
CA LEU A 41 -7.34 11.34 -2.80
C LEU A 41 -7.35 11.99 -4.18
N ASN A 42 -6.30 12.77 -4.46
CA ASN A 42 -6.02 13.21 -5.82
C ASN A 42 -5.37 12.04 -6.58
N VAL A 43 -5.53 11.99 -7.90
CA VAL A 43 -4.88 11.02 -8.80
C VAL A 43 -3.37 10.90 -8.51
N TYR A 44 -2.69 12.02 -8.26
CA TYR A 44 -1.26 12.04 -7.93
C TYR A 44 -0.91 11.37 -6.59
N THR A 45 -1.84 11.30 -5.65
CA THR A 45 -1.68 10.63 -4.35
C THR A 45 -2.22 9.20 -4.34
N GLU A 46 -3.27 8.94 -5.12
CA GLU A 46 -3.84 7.60 -5.28
C GLU A 46 -2.88 6.67 -6.02
N THR A 47 -2.29 7.14 -7.13
CA THR A 47 -1.36 6.36 -7.95
C THR A 47 -0.18 5.78 -7.13
N PRO A 48 0.57 6.56 -6.33
CA PRO A 48 1.64 6.00 -5.51
C PRO A 48 1.13 5.07 -4.40
N LEU A 49 -0.06 5.32 -3.83
CA LEU A 49 -0.65 4.44 -2.83
C LEU A 49 -0.99 3.06 -3.41
N ILE A 50 -1.56 3.02 -4.62
CA ILE A 50 -1.83 1.79 -5.36
C ILE A 50 -0.51 1.05 -5.66
N ILE A 51 0.51 1.77 -6.14
CA ILE A 51 1.83 1.18 -6.43
C ILE A 51 2.44 0.57 -5.16
N ILE A 52 2.40 1.28 -4.03
CA ILE A 52 2.92 0.80 -2.74
C ILE A 52 2.13 -0.44 -2.30
N PHE A 53 0.79 -0.41 -2.37
CA PHE A 53 -0.05 -1.55 -2.01
C PHE A 53 0.26 -2.79 -2.85
N CYS A 54 0.39 -2.63 -4.17
CA CYS A 54 0.77 -3.71 -5.09
C CYS A 54 2.18 -4.24 -4.81
N LEU A 55 3.16 -3.37 -4.56
CA LEU A 55 4.53 -3.76 -4.20
C LEU A 55 4.57 -4.57 -2.90
N MET A 56 3.86 -4.11 -1.87
CA MET A 56 3.77 -4.81 -0.59
C MET A 56 3.11 -6.18 -0.73
N THR A 57 2.05 -6.26 -1.52
CA THR A 57 1.35 -7.53 -1.81
C THR A 57 2.26 -8.49 -2.57
N TRP A 58 2.94 -8.02 -3.61
CA TRP A 58 3.88 -8.80 -4.42
C TRP A 58 5.02 -9.37 -3.57
N TRP A 59 5.64 -8.54 -2.71
CA TRP A 59 6.67 -9.01 -1.80
C TRP A 59 6.14 -9.99 -0.74
N GLY A 60 4.93 -9.77 -0.24
CA GLY A 60 4.25 -10.71 0.67
C GLY A 60 4.07 -12.08 0.03
N VAL A 61 3.54 -12.14 -1.20
CA VAL A 61 3.32 -13.38 -1.95
C VAL A 61 4.64 -14.08 -2.27
N ASN A 62 5.65 -13.36 -2.75
CA ASN A 62 6.96 -13.95 -3.05
C ASN A 62 7.66 -14.53 -1.82
N ARG A 63 7.44 -13.95 -0.64
CA ARG A 63 7.93 -14.53 0.62
C ARG A 63 7.18 -15.80 1.02
N LEU A 64 5.89 -15.90 0.73
CA LEU A 64 5.10 -17.12 0.96
C LEU A 64 5.53 -18.25 0.01
N GLN A 65 5.82 -17.95 -1.26
CA GLN A 65 6.28 -18.94 -2.25
C GLN A 65 7.72 -19.44 -1.99
N LYS A 66 8.53 -18.67 -1.26
CA LYS A 66 9.90 -19.07 -0.87
C LYS A 66 9.95 -19.92 0.41
N LYS A 67 8.81 -20.20 1.05
CA LYS A 67 8.70 -20.91 2.32
C LYS A 67 8.02 -22.25 2.12
#